data_AF-A0A976CXD8-F1
#
_entry.id   AF-A0A976CXD8-F1
#
_cell.length_a   1.000
_cell.length_b   1.000
_cell.length_c   1.000
_cell.angle_alpha   90.00
_cell.angle_beta   90.00
_cell.angle_gamma   90.00
#
_symmetry.space_group_name_H-M   'P 1'
#
loop_
_entity.id
_entity.type
_entity.pdbx_description
1 polymer ?
#
loop_
_entity_poly.entity_id
_entity_poly.type
_entity_poly.pdbx_seq_one_letter_code
_entity_poly.pdbx_strand_id
1 'polypeptide(L)' 'MLELDTNLVENMIRPTKLGMKNWMFFGSVEAGTNNALIYTLLANCKAQELDPEDYLIEVLKRSQSSA' A
#
# COMPACT_ATOMS: atom_id res chain seq x y z
N MET A 1 -32.46 -2.84 9.45
CA MET A 1 -31.12 -2.47 9.95
C MET A 1 -30.14 -3.06 8.94
N LEU A 2 -29.49 -2.23 8.12
CA LEU A 2 -28.47 -2.70 7.18
C LEU A 2 -27.25 -3.09 8.02
N GLU A 3 -26.96 -4.38 8.11
CA GLU A 3 -25.67 -4.82 8.65
C GLU A 3 -24.58 -4.28 7.74
N LEU A 4 -23.71 -3.45 8.29
CA LEU A 4 -22.51 -2.97 7.61
C LEU A 4 -21.59 -4.18 7.40
N ASP A 5 -21.67 -4.79 6.22
CA ASP A 5 -20.77 -5.87 5.82
C ASP A 5 -19.37 -5.30 5.57
N THR A 6 -18.46 -5.46 6.54
CA THR A 6 -17.05 -5.04 6.45
C THR A 6 -16.16 -6.13 5.88
N ASN A 7 -16.69 -7.30 5.48
CA ASN A 7 -15.88 -8.44 5.06
C ASN A 7 -14.96 -8.11 3.87
N LEU A 8 -15.45 -7.33 2.91
CA LEU A 8 -14.64 -6.91 1.76
C LEU A 8 -13.43 -6.08 2.21
N VAL A 9 -13.65 -5.09 3.07
CA VAL A 9 -12.59 -4.20 3.58
C VAL A 9 -11.60 -4.97 4.45
N GLU A 10 -12.09 -5.83 5.33
CA GLU A 10 -11.24 -6.66 6.19
C GLU A 10 -10.38 -7.63 5.39
N ASN A 11 -10.96 -8.27 4.36
CA ASN A 11 -10.22 -9.16 3.46
C ASN A 11 -9.17 -8.42 2.63
N MET A 12 -9.40 -7.16 2.28
CA MET A 12 -8.39 -6.34 1.60
C MET A 12 -7.21 -5.97 2.52
N ILE A 13 -7.46 -5.71 3.81
CA ILE A 13 -6.42 -5.28 4.78
C ILE A 13 -5.66 -6.47 5.39
N ARG A 14 -6.29 -7.65 5.48
CA ARG A 14 -5.74 -8.86 6.12
C ARG A 14 -4.35 -9.28 5.61
N PRO A 15 -4.02 -9.25 4.30
CA PRO A 15 -2.68 -9.57 3.80
C PRO A 15 -1.61 -8.60 4.32
N THR A 16 -1.92 -7.31 4.32
CA THR A 16 -1.04 -6.26 4.86
C THR A 16 -0.79 -6.49 6.35
N LYS A 17 -1.86 -6.74 7.12
CA LYS A 17 -1.80 -7.02 8.56
C LYS A 17 -0.97 -8.28 8.88
N LEU A 18 -1.06 -9.32 8.07
CA LEU A 18 -0.23 -10.53 8.22
C LEU A 18 1.25 -10.25 7.91
N GLY A 19 1.52 -9.48 6.86
CA GLY A 19 2.87 -9.00 6.51
C GLY A 19 3.52 -8.15 7.60
N MET A 20 2.73 -7.46 8.44
CA MET A 20 3.23 -6.66 9.56
C MET A 20 4.08 -7.44 10.56
N LYS A 21 3.86 -8.74 10.71
CA LYS A 21 4.71 -9.57 11.60
C LYS A 21 6.12 -9.80 11.03
N ASN A 22 6.31 -9.58 9.74
CA ASN A 22 7.61 -9.68 9.05
C ASN A 22 8.32 -8.33 8.91
N TRP A 23 7.80 -7.27 9.54
CA TRP A 23 8.34 -5.91 9.50
C TRP A 23 9.58 -5.71 10.41
N MET A 24 10.41 -6.73 10.57
CA MET A 24 11.66 -6.68 11.37
C MET A 24 12.66 -5.61 10.88
N PHE A 25 12.44 -4.99 9.73
CA PHE A 25 13.29 -3.95 9.15
C PHE A 25 12.78 -2.51 9.35
N PHE A 26 11.69 -2.31 10.09
CA PHE A 26 11.15 -0.98 10.38
C PHE A 26 11.88 -0.40 11.60
N GLY A 27 13.05 0.20 11.35
CA GLY A 27 13.94 0.70 12.41
C GLY A 27 13.52 2.02 13.07
N SER A 28 12.46 2.69 12.59
CA SER A 28 11.96 3.95 13.16
C SER A 28 10.45 4.13 12.96
N VAL A 29 9.84 5.05 13.72
CA VAL A 29 8.42 5.41 13.59
C VAL A 29 8.15 6.04 12.21
N GLU A 30 9.05 6.90 11.70
CA GLU A 30 8.92 7.43 10.33
C GLU A 30 8.93 6.32 9.28
N ALA A 31 9.75 5.27 9.46
CA ALA A 31 9.76 4.14 8.53
C ALA A 31 8.40 3.42 8.49
N GLY A 32 7.67 3.39 9.61
CA GLY A 32 6.28 2.90 9.68
C GLY A 32 5.33 3.66 8.76
N THR A 33 5.33 4.99 8.87
CA THR A 33 4.47 5.86 8.07
C THR A 33 4.78 5.75 6.58
N ASN A 34 6.07 5.77 6.21
CA ASN A 34 6.48 5.67 4.80
C ASN A 34 6.06 4.34 4.17
N ASN A 35 6.19 3.24 4.90
CA ASN A 35 5.74 1.95 4.43
C ASN A 35 4.22 1.85 4.31
N ALA A 36 3.45 2.43 5.25
CA ALA A 36 2.00 2.47 5.14
C ALA A 36 1.56 3.16 3.83
N LEU A 37 2.28 4.20 3.43
CA LEU A 37 2.10 4.90 2.16
C LEU A 37 2.37 3.99 0.95
N ILE A 38 3.47 3.23 0.96
CA ILE A 38 3.82 2.26 -0.08
C ILE A 38 2.76 1.16 -0.19
N TYR A 39 2.36 0.54 0.93
CA TYR A 39 1.32 -0.51 0.92
C TYR A 39 -0.02 0.00 0.40
N THR A 40 -0.38 1.24 0.75
CA THR A 40 -1.60 1.89 0.23
C THR A 40 -1.52 2.07 -1.28
N LEU A 41 -0.36 2.50 -1.80
CA LEU A 41 -0.14 2.66 -3.23
C LEU A 41 -0.27 1.34 -3.99
N LEU A 42 0.36 0.28 -3.49
CA LEU A 42 0.30 -1.06 -4.08
C LEU A 42 -1.13 -1.63 -4.05
N ALA A 43 -1.86 -1.42 -2.94
CA ALA A 43 -3.26 -1.83 -2.84
C ALA A 43 -4.14 -1.10 -3.85
N ASN A 44 -3.91 0.19 -4.07
CA ASN A 44 -4.61 0.97 -5.10
C ASN A 44 -4.27 0.50 -6.51
N CYS A 45 -2.99 0.22 -6.81
CA CYS A 45 -2.60 -0.35 -8.12
C CYS A 45 -3.36 -1.66 -8.39
N LYS A 46 -3.40 -2.56 -7.39
CA LYS A 46 -4.15 -3.81 -7.48
C LYS A 46 -5.66 -3.58 -7.67
N ALA A 47 -6.24 -2.61 -6.98
CA ALA A 47 -7.66 -2.28 -7.09
C ALA A 47 -8.03 -1.66 -8.47
N GLN A 48 -7.07 -1.05 -9.14
CA GLN A 48 -7.22 -0.48 -10.49
C GLN A 48 -6.71 -1.42 -11.60
N GLU A 49 -6.32 -2.66 -11.26
CA GLU A 49 -5.74 -3.64 -12.19
C GLU A 49 -4.49 -3.12 -12.93
N LEU A 50 -3.73 -2.24 -12.26
CA LEU A 50 -2.46 -1.70 -12.76
C LEU A 50 -1.29 -2.53 -12.28
N ASP A 51 -0.28 -2.68 -13.14
CA ASP A 51 1.00 -3.23 -12.73
C ASP A 51 1.70 -2.23 -11.76
N PRO A 52 2.00 -2.64 -10.51
CA PRO A 52 2.58 -1.73 -9.54
C PRO A 52 4.01 -1.28 -9.86
N GLU A 53 4.78 -2.10 -10.58
CA GLU A 53 6.15 -1.78 -10.97
C GLU A 53 6.13 -0.68 -12.04
N ASP A 54 5.34 -0.85 -13.09
CA ASP A 54 5.15 0.14 -14.14
C ASP A 54 4.66 1.48 -13.57
N TYR A 55 3.69 1.42 -12.65
CA TYR A 55 3.17 2.61 -11.99
C TYR A 55 4.24 3.35 -11.17
N LEU A 56 5.05 2.62 -10.39
CA LEU A 56 6.12 3.21 -9.60
C LEU A 56 7.20 3.85 -10.48
N ILE A 57 7.58 3.18 -11.58
CA ILE A 57 8.53 3.70 -12.55
C ILE A 57 8.03 5.03 -13.12
N GLU A 58 6.77 5.10 -13.52
CA GLU A 58 6.18 6.32 -14.09
C GLU A 58 6.11 7.46 -13.08
N VAL A 59 5.71 7.17 -11.84
CA VAL A 59 5.70 8.17 -10.76
C VAL A 59 7.11 8.72 -10.50
N LEU A 60 8.12 7.86 -10.42
CA LEU A 60 9.51 8.26 -10.18
C LEU A 60 10.09 9.06 -11.35
N LYS A 61 9.78 8.69 -12.60
CA LYS A 61 10.15 9.48 -13.78
C LYS A 61 9.55 10.87 -13.72
N ARG A 62 8.25 10.96 -13.39
CA ARG A 62 7.54 12.24 -13.31
C ARG A 62 8.02 13.12 -12.16
N SER A 63 8.35 12.55 -11.00
CA SER A 63 8.88 13.32 -9.87
C SER A 63 10.27 13.90 -10.14
N GLN A 64 11.11 13.21 -10.92
CA GLN A 64 12.43 13.71 -11.29
C GLN A 64 12.39 14.80 -12.38
N SER A 65 11.31 14.85 -13.17
CA SER A 65 11.14 15.90 -14.20
C SER A 65 10.70 17.26 -13.63
N SER A 66 10.32 17.34 -12.36
CA SER A 66 9.90 18.57 -11.68
C SER A 66 10.97 19.12 -10.71
N ALA A 67 12.21 18.65 -10.83
CA ALA A 67 13.39 19.11 -10.09
C ALA A 67 14.32 19.94 -10.98
#